data_AF-A0A7S4E841-F1
#
_entry.id   AF-A0A7S4E841-F1
#
_cell.length_a   1.000
_cell.length_b   1.000
_cell.length_c   1.000
_cell.angle_alpha   90.00
_cell.angle_beta   90.00
_cell.angle_gamma   90.00
#
_symmetry.space_group_name_H-M   'P 1'
#
loop_
_entity.id
_entity.type
_entity.pdbx_description
1 polymer ?
#
loop_
_entity_poly.entity_id
_entity_poly.type
_entity_poly.pdbx_seq_one_letter_code
_entity_poly.pdbx_strand_id
1 'polypeptide(L)'
;MGQTKYGPPVVMGSEDIMGPKAHGTCTQPVQHDLRFGCDAKTADRICCFNRHYAEHSGYAWGTSWPTEIPEEPINYYDSVSGKQLFRAPVGRTKAEFLKESKAHGWPSFRDAEVNWEHVRVLGDGETVSVDGTHLGHNLPDGKGNRYCINLVCVAGKPV
;
A
#
# COMPACT_ATOMS: atom_id res chain seq x y z
N MET A 1 -12.48 -8.29 -26.12
CA MET A 1 -12.20 -8.23 -24.68
C MET A 1 -10.99 -7.33 -24.51
N GLY A 2 -11.18 -6.08 -24.08
CA GLY A 2 -10.06 -5.14 -23.94
C GLY A 2 -9.08 -5.69 -22.90
N GLN A 3 -7.80 -5.76 -23.24
CA GLN A 3 -6.78 -6.09 -22.26
C GLN A 3 -6.86 -5.04 -21.14
N THR A 4 -7.11 -5.46 -19.90
CA THR A 4 -6.94 -4.58 -18.76
C THR A 4 -5.49 -4.10 -18.78
N LYS A 5 -5.26 -2.79 -18.65
CA LYS A 5 -3.91 -2.19 -18.59
C LYS A 5 -3.02 -2.87 -17.54
N TYR A 6 -3.66 -3.45 -16.53
CA TYR A 6 -3.04 -4.23 -15.45
C TYR A 6 -3.35 -5.71 -15.68
N GLY A 7 -2.30 -6.48 -15.98
CA GLY A 7 -2.40 -7.90 -16.26
C GLY A 7 -2.58 -8.75 -14.99
N PRO A 8 -2.96 -10.04 -15.13
CA PRO A 8 -3.07 -10.95 -14.00
C PRO A 8 -1.76 -11.02 -13.19
N PRO A 9 -1.82 -11.23 -11.87
CA PRO A 9 -2.99 -11.64 -11.06
C PRO A 9 -3.84 -10.47 -10.51
N VAL A 10 -3.70 -9.26 -11.05
CA VAL A 10 -4.41 -8.07 -10.56
C VAL A 10 -5.92 -8.31 -10.43
N VAL A 11 -6.47 -8.01 -9.26
CA VAL A 11 -7.91 -7.95 -9.04
C VAL A 11 -8.39 -6.50 -9.15
N MET A 12 -9.17 -6.23 -10.18
CA MET A 12 -9.71 -4.89 -10.44
C MET A 12 -10.83 -4.54 -9.44
N GLY A 13 -10.85 -3.30 -8.97
CA GLY A 13 -11.95 -2.71 -8.19
C GLY A 13 -12.79 -1.74 -9.01
N SER A 14 -13.98 -1.40 -8.51
CA SER A 14 -14.77 -0.27 -9.04
C SER A 14 -14.44 1.01 -8.28
N GLU A 15 -14.69 2.17 -8.92
CA GLU A 15 -14.54 3.48 -8.31
C GLU A 15 -15.36 3.66 -7.02
N ASP A 16 -16.48 2.95 -6.89
CA ASP A 16 -17.36 3.02 -5.71
C ASP A 16 -16.67 2.62 -4.40
N ILE A 17 -15.60 1.80 -4.48
CA ILE A 17 -14.76 1.46 -3.31
C ILE A 17 -14.23 2.74 -2.64
N MET A 18 -13.91 3.76 -3.42
CA MET A 18 -13.37 5.04 -2.94
C MET A 18 -14.44 6.12 -2.81
N GLY A 19 -15.73 5.75 -2.85
CA GLY A 19 -16.83 6.66 -2.56
C GLY A 19 -16.78 7.19 -1.12
N PRO A 20 -17.39 8.37 -0.84
CA PRO A 20 -17.45 8.95 0.50
C PRO A 20 -18.04 7.98 1.54
N LYS A 21 -17.45 7.99 2.74
CA LYS A 21 -17.83 7.18 3.91
C LYS A 21 -17.79 8.06 5.16
N ALA A 22 -17.77 7.45 6.34
CA ALA A 22 -17.80 8.16 7.62
C ALA A 22 -16.54 9.03 7.86
N HIS A 23 -15.41 8.71 7.24
CA HIS A 23 -14.15 9.44 7.39
C HIS A 23 -13.44 9.57 6.04
N GLY A 24 -13.87 10.55 5.22
CA GLY A 24 -13.35 10.70 3.85
C GLY A 24 -13.76 9.52 2.98
N THR A 25 -12.81 8.80 2.38
CA THR A 25 -13.06 7.53 1.68
C THR A 25 -13.04 6.31 2.60
N CYS A 26 -12.65 6.47 3.87
CA CYS A 26 -12.53 5.41 4.86
C CYS A 26 -13.77 5.28 5.75
N THR A 27 -13.98 4.10 6.33
CA THR A 27 -15.04 3.86 7.32
C THR A 27 -14.74 4.46 8.69
N GLN A 28 -13.47 4.71 9.01
CA GLN A 28 -12.99 5.26 10.28
C GLN A 28 -11.62 5.93 10.11
N PRO A 29 -11.12 6.69 11.11
CA PRO A 29 -9.75 7.20 11.11
C PRO A 29 -8.69 6.10 11.15
N VAL A 30 -7.45 6.45 10.84
CA VAL A 30 -6.31 5.54 11.04
C VAL A 30 -6.15 5.15 12.51
N GLN A 31 -5.54 3.99 12.75
CA GLN A 31 -5.17 3.52 14.08
C GLN A 31 -4.23 4.53 14.76
N HIS A 32 -4.38 4.69 16.07
CA HIS A 32 -3.59 5.64 16.85
C HIS A 32 -2.11 5.26 16.95
N ASP A 33 -1.79 3.97 16.99
CA ASP A 33 -0.45 3.44 17.22
C ASP A 33 0.03 2.68 15.98
N LEU A 34 0.53 3.46 15.00
CA LEU A 34 1.05 2.93 13.74
C LEU A 34 2.48 2.40 13.93
N ARG A 35 2.78 1.32 13.22
CA ARG A 35 4.11 0.72 13.13
C ARG A 35 5.11 1.67 12.47
N PHE A 36 6.38 1.30 12.62
CA PHE A 36 7.52 1.97 12.01
C PHE A 36 7.74 3.42 12.46
N GLY A 37 6.97 3.93 13.43
CA GLY A 37 7.01 5.35 13.80
C GLY A 37 6.34 6.26 12.77
N CYS A 38 5.35 5.75 12.03
CA CYS A 38 4.58 6.57 11.08
C CYS A 38 3.75 7.64 11.79
N ASP A 39 3.67 8.82 11.18
CA ASP A 39 2.93 9.97 11.70
C ASP A 39 1.44 9.81 11.41
N ALA A 40 0.62 9.74 12.46
CA ALA A 40 -0.82 9.51 12.35
C ALA A 40 -1.55 10.61 11.56
N LYS A 41 -1.11 11.87 11.65
CA LYS A 41 -1.76 12.97 10.90
C LYS A 41 -1.52 12.86 9.40
N THR A 42 -0.28 12.55 9.02
CA THR A 42 0.08 12.26 7.63
C THR A 42 -0.67 11.03 7.14
N ALA A 43 -0.70 9.97 7.95
CA ALA A 43 -1.45 8.75 7.63
C ALA A 43 -2.92 9.04 7.37
N ASP A 44 -3.60 9.73 8.27
CA ASP A 44 -5.03 10.03 8.17
C ASP A 44 -5.37 10.80 6.88
N ARG A 45 -4.57 11.83 6.58
CA ARG A 45 -4.72 12.62 5.35
C ARG A 45 -4.50 11.76 4.10
N ILE A 46 -3.45 10.95 4.07
CA ILE A 46 -3.08 10.18 2.87
C ILE A 46 -4.01 8.98 2.65
N CYS A 47 -4.40 8.29 3.72
CA CYS A 47 -5.29 7.12 3.69
C CYS A 47 -6.70 7.48 3.25
N CYS A 48 -7.26 8.57 3.78
CA CYS A 48 -8.69 8.79 3.78
C CYS A 48 -9.14 10.07 3.06
N PHE A 49 -8.24 11.03 2.87
CA PHE A 49 -8.56 12.35 2.28
C PHE A 49 -7.70 12.67 1.05
N ASN A 50 -7.09 11.67 0.44
CA ASN A 50 -6.24 11.81 -0.74
C ASN A 50 -6.42 10.61 -1.67
N ARG A 51 -6.42 10.86 -2.98
CA ARG A 51 -6.53 9.83 -4.03
C ARG A 51 -5.49 9.96 -5.15
N HIS A 52 -4.72 11.05 -5.15
CA HIS A 52 -3.85 11.38 -6.27
C HIS A 52 -2.38 11.57 -5.86
N TYR A 53 -2.13 11.92 -4.60
CA TYR A 53 -0.79 12.15 -4.10
C TYR A 53 -0.31 11.01 -3.20
N ALA A 54 0.91 11.12 -2.73
CA ALA A 54 1.52 10.21 -1.79
C ALA A 54 2.06 11.00 -0.60
N GLU A 55 2.44 10.30 0.46
CA GLU A 55 3.44 10.80 1.41
C GLU A 55 4.73 11.18 0.65
N HIS A 56 5.60 12.01 1.24
CA HIS A 56 6.79 12.48 0.54
C HIS A 56 7.71 11.31 0.11
N SER A 57 8.31 11.43 -1.07
CA SER A 57 9.29 10.45 -1.55
C SER A 57 10.46 10.34 -0.58
N GLY A 58 10.77 9.13 -0.12
CA GLY A 58 11.80 8.90 0.88
C GLY A 58 11.30 8.84 2.32
N TYR A 59 10.00 9.09 2.59
CA TYR A 59 9.40 9.08 3.93
C TYR A 59 9.84 7.86 4.73
N ALA A 60 9.73 6.67 4.14
CA ALA A 60 10.09 5.41 4.79
C ALA A 60 11.51 5.38 5.38
N TRP A 61 12.49 6.07 4.79
CA TRP A 61 13.88 6.08 5.29
C TRP A 61 14.12 7.07 6.44
N GLY A 62 13.15 7.94 6.74
CA GLY A 62 13.12 8.73 7.98
C GLY A 62 12.45 8.01 9.14
N THR A 63 11.91 6.80 8.91
CA THR A 63 11.20 5.98 9.89
C THR A 63 12.05 4.77 10.32
N SER A 64 11.54 3.92 11.23
CA SER A 64 12.21 2.66 11.59
C SER A 64 11.96 1.52 10.59
N TRP A 65 11.14 1.73 9.54
CA TRP A 65 10.82 0.72 8.53
C TRP A 65 12.05 0.00 7.94
N PRO A 66 13.09 0.69 7.41
CA PRO A 66 14.21 0.00 6.75
C PRO A 66 14.99 -0.94 7.67
N THR A 67 15.00 -0.65 8.98
CA THR A 67 15.69 -1.47 9.99
C THR A 67 14.81 -2.59 10.54
N GLU A 68 13.48 -2.39 10.58
CA GLU A 68 12.53 -3.37 11.09
C GLU A 68 12.13 -4.45 10.08
N ILE A 69 12.43 -4.29 8.78
CA ILE A 69 12.19 -5.36 7.80
C ILE A 69 13.17 -6.51 8.07
N PRO A 70 12.72 -7.73 8.36
CA PRO A 70 13.60 -8.88 8.53
C PRO A 70 13.89 -9.55 7.17
N GLU A 71 14.75 -10.56 7.17
CA GLU A 71 14.98 -11.38 5.97
C GLU A 71 13.73 -12.19 5.59
N GLU A 72 13.00 -12.66 6.60
CA GLU A 72 11.75 -13.38 6.41
C GLU A 72 10.59 -12.44 6.01
N PRO A 73 9.62 -12.91 5.21
CA PRO A 73 8.47 -12.09 4.85
C PRO A 73 7.67 -11.67 6.09
N ILE A 74 7.36 -10.37 6.18
CA ILE A 74 6.47 -9.80 7.19
C ILE A 74 5.17 -9.32 6.58
N ASN A 75 4.14 -9.26 7.40
CA ASN A 75 2.84 -8.72 7.02
C ASN A 75 2.80 -7.20 7.18
N TYR A 76 2.04 -6.59 6.29
CA TYR A 76 1.71 -5.18 6.23
C TYR A 76 0.20 -5.04 6.32
N TYR A 77 -0.27 -4.14 7.18
CA TYR A 77 -1.68 -4.05 7.54
C TYR A 77 -2.21 -2.67 7.21
N ASP A 78 -3.45 -2.61 6.74
CA ASP A 78 -4.18 -1.37 6.51
C ASP A 78 -4.16 -0.51 7.77
N SER A 79 -3.65 0.72 7.64
CA SER A 79 -3.57 1.66 8.77
C SER A 79 -4.93 2.05 9.32
N VAL A 80 -6.02 1.80 8.61
CA VAL A 80 -7.40 2.06 9.04
C VAL A 80 -8.04 0.82 9.64
N SER A 81 -8.11 -0.27 8.88
CA SER A 81 -8.89 -1.46 9.24
C SER A 81 -8.08 -2.52 9.99
N GLY A 82 -6.75 -2.49 9.90
CA GLY A 82 -5.88 -3.55 10.42
C GLY A 82 -5.86 -4.83 9.57
N LYS A 83 -6.59 -4.88 8.44
CA LYS A 83 -6.58 -6.05 7.55
C LYS A 83 -5.22 -6.21 6.88
N GLN A 84 -4.76 -7.45 6.70
CA GLN A 84 -3.50 -7.72 6.00
C GLN A 84 -3.64 -7.37 4.51
N LEU A 85 -2.81 -6.44 4.03
CA LEU A 85 -2.78 -5.97 2.64
C LEU A 85 -1.63 -6.57 1.84
N PHE A 86 -0.44 -6.69 2.46
CA PHE A 86 0.75 -7.21 1.80
C PHE A 86 1.55 -8.13 2.71
N ARG A 87 2.38 -8.97 2.10
CA ARG A 87 3.41 -9.78 2.77
C ARG A 87 4.70 -9.74 1.96
N ALA A 88 5.76 -9.16 2.52
CA ALA A 88 7.02 -8.94 1.79
C ALA A 88 8.25 -9.03 2.71
N PRO A 89 9.43 -9.38 2.17
CA PRO A 89 9.70 -9.75 0.77
C PRO A 89 9.24 -11.19 0.42
N VAL A 90 8.74 -11.44 -0.78
CA VAL A 90 8.41 -12.81 -1.28
C VAL A 90 9.00 -13.02 -2.68
N GLY A 91 9.70 -14.14 -2.88
CA GLY A 91 10.37 -14.44 -4.17
C GLY A 91 11.59 -13.56 -4.45
N ARG A 92 12.08 -12.83 -3.44
CA ARG A 92 13.27 -11.97 -3.47
C ARG A 92 13.81 -11.79 -2.05
N THR A 93 15.03 -11.28 -1.95
CA THR A 93 15.67 -10.96 -0.67
C THR A 93 15.18 -9.62 -0.09
N LYS A 94 15.39 -9.41 1.22
CA LYS A 94 15.20 -8.11 1.87
C LYS A 94 15.99 -7.01 1.16
N ALA A 95 17.23 -7.29 0.78
CA ALA A 95 18.10 -6.32 0.11
C ALA A 95 17.52 -5.85 -1.24
N GLU A 96 16.96 -6.76 -2.04
CA GLU A 96 16.31 -6.43 -3.30
C GLU A 96 15.03 -5.63 -3.10
N PHE A 97 14.22 -5.99 -2.10
CA PHE A 97 13.01 -5.23 -1.75
C PHE A 97 13.31 -3.80 -1.32
N LEU A 98 14.26 -3.62 -0.40
CA LEU A 98 14.68 -2.29 0.06
C LEU A 98 15.34 -1.48 -1.05
N LYS A 99 16.15 -2.12 -1.90
CA LYS A 99 16.80 -1.46 -3.04
C LYS A 99 15.78 -0.95 -4.06
N GLU A 100 14.82 -1.78 -4.44
CA GLU A 100 13.76 -1.38 -5.37
C GLU A 100 12.88 -0.28 -4.78
N SER A 101 12.49 -0.43 -3.51
CA SER A 101 11.73 0.60 -2.80
C SER A 101 12.49 1.93 -2.76
N LYS A 102 13.80 1.91 -2.47
CA LYS A 102 14.63 3.12 -2.40
C LYS A 102 14.77 3.81 -3.74
N ALA A 103 14.88 3.04 -4.82
CA ALA A 103 14.97 3.58 -6.18
C ALA A 103 13.70 4.34 -6.59
N HIS A 104 12.54 3.95 -6.07
CA HIS A 104 11.26 4.59 -6.38
C HIS A 104 10.78 5.57 -5.30
N GLY A 105 11.33 5.52 -4.10
CA GLY A 105 11.02 6.44 -3.00
C GLY A 105 9.92 5.98 -2.05
N TRP A 106 9.29 4.83 -2.30
CA TRP A 106 8.25 4.23 -1.47
C TRP A 106 8.37 2.70 -1.47
N PRO A 107 7.87 2.00 -0.44
CA PRO A 107 7.66 0.56 -0.48
C PRO A 107 7.08 0.10 -1.82
N SER A 108 7.81 -0.76 -2.52
CA SER A 108 7.45 -1.25 -3.85
C SER A 108 7.18 -2.74 -3.80
N PHE A 109 5.91 -3.14 -3.87
CA PHE A 109 5.49 -4.54 -3.81
C PHE A 109 5.32 -5.14 -5.20
N ARG A 110 5.43 -6.48 -5.29
CA ARG A 110 5.18 -7.27 -6.50
C ARG A 110 3.99 -8.20 -6.30
N ASP A 111 3.49 -8.80 -7.39
CA ASP A 111 2.24 -9.58 -7.40
C ASP A 111 2.16 -10.67 -6.33
N ALA A 112 3.27 -11.37 -6.06
CA ALA A 112 3.35 -12.42 -5.05
C ALA A 112 3.25 -11.91 -3.60
N GLU A 113 3.37 -10.60 -3.39
CA GLU A 113 3.36 -9.95 -2.09
C GLU A 113 2.01 -9.29 -1.77
N VAL A 114 1.05 -9.31 -2.69
CA VAL A 114 -0.27 -8.67 -2.53
C VAL A 114 -1.30 -9.66 -2.00
N ASN A 115 -2.04 -9.25 -0.96
CA ASN A 115 -3.23 -9.97 -0.54
C ASN A 115 -4.46 -9.51 -1.34
N TRP A 116 -4.78 -10.24 -2.39
CA TRP A 116 -5.91 -9.95 -3.27
C TRP A 116 -7.29 -10.16 -2.61
N GLU A 117 -7.38 -10.69 -1.39
CA GLU A 117 -8.63 -10.65 -0.63
C GLU A 117 -8.98 -9.21 -0.20
N HIS A 118 -7.97 -8.39 0.08
CA HIS A 118 -8.14 -7.05 0.67
C HIS A 118 -7.64 -5.90 -0.20
N VAL A 119 -6.94 -6.16 -1.31
CA VAL A 119 -6.39 -5.13 -2.21
C VAL A 119 -7.08 -5.15 -3.56
N ARG A 120 -7.32 -3.97 -4.13
CA ARG A 120 -7.83 -3.78 -5.50
C ARG A 120 -6.98 -2.75 -6.24
N VAL A 121 -6.99 -2.85 -7.57
CA VAL A 121 -6.46 -1.81 -8.48
C VAL A 121 -7.62 -1.20 -9.26
N LEU A 122 -7.70 0.13 -9.31
CA LEU A 122 -8.72 0.86 -10.07
C LEU A 122 -8.27 1.10 -11.52
N GLY A 123 -9.19 1.61 -12.35
CA GLY A 123 -8.97 1.75 -13.79
C GLY A 123 -7.79 2.67 -14.15
N ASP A 124 -7.52 3.66 -13.31
CA ASP A 124 -6.40 4.60 -13.46
C ASP A 124 -5.08 4.07 -12.88
N GLY A 125 -5.12 2.98 -12.11
CA GLY A 125 -3.99 2.37 -11.43
C GLY A 125 -3.92 2.65 -9.93
N GLU A 126 -4.86 3.40 -9.35
CA GLU A 126 -4.95 3.59 -7.91
C GLU A 126 -5.05 2.21 -7.22
N THR A 127 -4.16 1.94 -6.28
CA THR A 127 -4.19 0.74 -5.46
C THR A 127 -4.86 1.08 -4.14
N VAL A 128 -5.90 0.32 -3.79
CA VAL A 128 -6.79 0.63 -2.66
C VAL A 128 -7.07 -0.61 -1.81
N SER A 129 -7.42 -0.41 -0.55
CA SER A 129 -8.04 -1.48 0.25
C SER A 129 -9.51 -1.63 -0.13
N VAL A 130 -10.06 -2.83 0.07
CA VAL A 130 -11.50 -3.10 -0.17
C VAL A 130 -12.44 -2.25 0.70
N ASP A 131 -11.93 -1.67 1.79
CA ASP A 131 -12.70 -0.82 2.70
C ASP A 131 -12.60 0.69 2.35
N GLY A 132 -11.82 1.05 1.33
CA GLY A 132 -11.71 2.42 0.82
C GLY A 132 -10.47 3.20 1.30
N THR A 133 -9.44 2.52 1.80
CA THR A 133 -8.14 3.15 2.09
C THR A 133 -7.36 3.36 0.80
N HIS A 134 -6.93 4.59 0.54
CA HIS A 134 -5.94 4.86 -0.51
C HIS A 134 -4.57 4.29 -0.11
N LEU A 135 -3.99 3.40 -0.91
CA LEU A 135 -2.70 2.77 -0.60
C LEU A 135 -1.57 3.36 -1.44
N GLY A 136 -1.83 3.67 -2.71
CA GLY A 136 -0.81 4.15 -3.65
C GLY A 136 -1.22 3.82 -5.08
N HIS A 137 -0.29 3.40 -5.93
CA HIS A 137 -0.60 3.10 -7.34
C HIS A 137 0.17 1.88 -7.86
N ASN A 138 -0.46 1.11 -8.74
CA ASN A 138 0.22 0.15 -9.60
C ASN A 138 0.85 0.90 -10.77
N LEU A 139 2.18 0.85 -10.83
CA LEU A 139 3.01 1.51 -11.83
C LEU A 139 3.89 0.46 -12.52
N PRO A 140 3.33 -0.37 -13.43
CA PRO A 140 4.06 -1.45 -14.07
C PRO A 140 5.35 -0.98 -14.73
N ASP A 141 6.37 -1.84 -14.67
CA ASP A 141 7.68 -1.63 -15.30
C ASP A 141 8.07 -2.87 -16.13
N GLY A 142 9.32 -2.92 -16.61
CA GLY A 142 9.81 -4.05 -17.40
C GLY A 142 9.80 -5.40 -16.69
N LYS A 143 9.52 -5.45 -15.37
CA LYS A 143 9.39 -6.68 -14.58
C LYS A 143 7.93 -7.05 -14.27
N GLY A 144 6.96 -6.31 -14.81
CA GLY A 144 5.54 -6.51 -14.56
C GLY A 144 4.95 -5.48 -13.60
N ASN A 145 3.89 -5.83 -12.89
CA ASN A 145 3.21 -4.93 -11.95
C ASN A 145 4.17 -4.49 -10.82
N ARG A 146 4.04 -3.24 -10.39
CA ARG A 146 4.80 -2.68 -9.27
C ARG A 146 3.89 -1.77 -8.47
N TYR A 147 3.53 -2.20 -7.28
CA TYR A 147 2.66 -1.44 -6.40
C TYR A 147 3.52 -0.49 -5.57
N CYS A 148 3.51 0.78 -5.94
CA CYS A 148 4.20 1.85 -5.25
C CYS A 148 3.27 2.36 -4.14
N ILE A 149 3.54 1.98 -2.89
CA ILE A 149 2.59 2.07 -1.77
C ILE A 149 3.13 3.01 -0.70
N ASN A 150 2.27 3.90 -0.23
CA ASN A 150 2.51 4.76 0.93
C ASN A 150 2.75 3.90 2.17
N LEU A 151 3.90 4.05 2.82
CA LEU A 151 4.21 3.35 4.07
C LEU A 151 3.16 3.67 5.14
N VAL A 152 2.73 4.93 5.24
CA VAL A 152 1.75 5.34 6.25
C VAL A 152 0.39 4.66 6.09
N CYS A 153 0.08 4.11 4.92
CA CYS A 153 -1.18 3.40 4.65
C CYS A 153 -1.12 1.90 4.95
N VAL A 154 0.07 1.37 5.19
CA VAL A 154 0.32 -0.05 5.46
C VAL A 154 1.06 -0.30 6.78
N ALA A 155 1.02 0.71 7.65
CA ALA A 155 1.65 0.73 8.96
C ALA A 155 0.69 0.36 10.09
N GLY A 156 -0.50 -0.15 9.78
CA GLY A 156 -1.44 -0.64 10.78
C GLY A 156 -0.91 -1.83 11.58
N LYS A 157 -1.64 -2.16 12.64
CA LYS A 157 -1.53 -3.38 13.43
C LYS A 157 -2.76 -4.26 13.14
N PRO A 158 -2.62 -5.60 13.21
CA PRO A 158 -3.76 -6.49 13.07
C PRO A 158 -4.80 -6.20 14.18
N VAL A 159 -6.08 -6.31 13.83
CA VAL A 159 -7.24 -6.17 14.72
C VAL A 159 -8.05 -7.46 14.70
#